data_AF-A0A940WF60-F1
#
_entry.id   AF-A0A940WF60-F1
#
_cell.length_a   1.000
_cell.length_b   1.000
_cell.length_c   1.000
_cell.angle_alpha   90.00
_cell.angle_beta   90.00
_cell.angle_gamma   90.00
#
_symmetry.space_group_name_H-M   'P 1'
#
loop_
_entity.id
_entity.type
_entity.pdbx_description
1 polymer ?
#
loop_
_entity_poly.entity_id
_entity_poly.type
_entity_poly.pdbx_seq_one_letter_code
_entity_poly.pdbx_strand_id
1 'polypeptide(L)'
;YFKILKAQGKHAPGGAYDYVVKGNMILGFGLVAHPATYGSSGIMTFIVNQEGVVFQKDLGKGTAKAAGKMKRYDPDPTWKKVEAGPPQGAPPGK
;
A
#
# COMPACT_ATOMS: atom_id res chain seq x y z
N TYR A 1 -5.48 9.87 -2.96
CA TYR A 1 -6.62 8.94 -3.16
C TYR A 1 -6.24 7.59 -2.57
N PHE A 2 -7.21 6.81 -2.09
CA PHE A 2 -6.93 5.49 -1.53
C PHE A 2 -8.06 4.50 -1.77
N LYS A 3 -7.75 3.22 -1.61
CA LYS A 3 -8.69 2.10 -1.72
C LYS A 3 -8.36 1.02 -0.70
N ILE A 4 -9.40 0.45 -0.09
CA ILE A 4 -9.28 -0.74 0.77
C ILE A 4 -9.20 -2.00 -0.10
N LEU A 5 -8.22 -2.84 0.19
CA LEU A 5 -7.99 -4.14 -0.40
C LEU A 5 -8.50 -5.19 0.59
N LYS A 6 -9.34 -6.12 0.11
CA LYS A 6 -10.11 -7.05 0.94
C LYS A 6 -9.47 -8.44 1.05
N ALA A 7 -8.23 -8.57 0.61
CA ALA A 7 -7.46 -9.82 0.62
C ALA A 7 -5.96 -9.54 0.53
N GLN A 8 -5.15 -10.56 0.79
CA GLN A 8 -3.72 -10.58 0.45
C GLN A 8 -3.38 -11.59 -0.62
N GLY A 9 -2.28 -11.33 -1.34
CA GLY A 9 -1.68 -12.22 -2.32
C GLY A 9 -0.52 -13.03 -1.75
N LYS A 10 0.12 -13.80 -2.63
CA LYS A 10 1.14 -14.79 -2.26
C LYS A 10 2.45 -14.18 -1.73
N HIS A 11 2.72 -12.91 -2.01
CA HIS A 11 3.94 -12.24 -1.55
C HIS A 11 3.76 -11.55 -0.20
N ALA A 12 2.53 -11.53 0.34
CA ALA A 12 2.30 -11.04 1.69
C ALA A 12 2.71 -12.09 2.74
N PRO A 13 3.16 -11.66 3.94
CA PRO A 13 3.35 -12.56 5.07
C PRO A 13 2.08 -13.36 5.37
N GLY A 14 2.19 -14.68 5.51
CA GLY A 14 1.04 -15.58 5.68
C GLY A 14 0.35 -16.04 4.40
N GLY A 15 0.83 -15.61 3.22
CA GLY A 15 0.33 -16.10 1.92
C GLY A 15 -1.04 -15.53 1.52
N ALA A 16 -1.64 -16.10 0.48
CA ALA A 16 -2.88 -15.57 -0.08
C ALA A 16 -4.12 -16.02 0.69
N TYR A 17 -4.93 -15.06 1.15
CA TYR A 17 -6.26 -15.30 1.73
C TYR A 17 -7.13 -14.03 1.68
N ASP A 18 -8.44 -14.22 1.81
CA ASP A 18 -9.41 -13.12 1.88
C ASP A 18 -9.57 -12.61 3.32
N TYR A 19 -9.62 -11.29 3.49
CA TYR A 19 -9.77 -10.66 4.81
C TYR A 19 -11.20 -10.69 5.35
N VAL A 20 -12.17 -10.92 4.46
CA VAL A 20 -13.60 -10.82 4.75
C VAL A 20 -14.19 -12.21 4.99
N VAL A 21 -14.75 -12.41 6.18
CA VAL A 21 -15.44 -13.63 6.59
C VAL A 21 -16.87 -13.28 6.99
N LYS A 22 -17.86 -13.95 6.39
CA LYS A 22 -19.30 -13.68 6.63
C LYS A 22 -19.66 -12.19 6.51
N GLY A 23 -19.08 -11.49 5.53
CA GLY A 23 -19.30 -10.05 5.30
C GLY A 23 -18.52 -9.11 6.21
N ASN A 24 -17.82 -9.62 7.22
CA ASN A 24 -17.05 -8.83 8.19
C ASN A 24 -15.55 -8.91 7.88
N MET A 25 -14.87 -7.77 7.93
CA MET A 25 -13.43 -7.68 7.67
C MET A 25 -12.66 -7.96 8.97
N ILE A 26 -12.40 -9.25 9.26
CA ILE A 26 -11.88 -9.70 10.56
C ILE A 26 -10.48 -10.33 10.49
N LEU A 27 -10.04 -10.80 9.32
CA LEU A 27 -8.73 -11.46 9.18
C LEU A 27 -7.60 -10.50 8.80
N GLY A 28 -7.90 -9.20 8.65
CA GLY A 28 -6.91 -8.18 8.32
C GLY A 28 -7.46 -7.11 7.39
N PHE A 29 -6.57 -6.31 6.81
CA PHE A 29 -6.89 -5.33 5.79
C PHE A 29 -5.67 -5.03 4.92
N GLY A 30 -5.91 -4.49 3.73
CA GLY A 30 -4.88 -3.84 2.95
C GLY A 30 -5.34 -2.47 2.49
N LEU A 31 -4.39 -1.56 2.28
CA LEU A 31 -4.64 -0.26 1.69
C LEU A 31 -3.70 -0.06 0.51
N VAL A 32 -4.21 0.61 -0.52
CA VAL A 32 -3.38 1.25 -1.55
C VAL A 32 -3.69 2.73 -1.56
N ALA A 33 -2.66 3.56 -1.48
CA ALA A 33 -2.72 5.01 -1.63
C ALA A 33 -1.93 5.44 -2.86
N HIS A 34 -2.51 6.35 -3.64
CA HIS A 34 -1.90 6.84 -4.87
C HIS A 34 -2.17 8.34 -5.09
N PRO A 35 -1.31 9.03 -5.88
CA PRO A 35 -1.53 10.42 -6.25
C PRO A 35 -2.86 10.61 -6.97
N ALA A 36 -3.49 11.76 -6.74
CA ALA A 36 -4.63 12.26 -7.51
C ALA A 36 -4.27 12.38 -8.99
N THR A 37 -3.16 13.05 -9.25
CA THR A 37 -2.59 13.29 -10.57
C THR A 37 -1.11 12.95 -10.50
N TYR A 38 -0.71 11.89 -11.21
CA TYR A 38 0.68 11.44 -11.27
C TYR A 38 1.61 12.58 -11.75
N GLY A 39 2.72 12.77 -11.05
CA GLY A 39 3.72 13.81 -11.35
C GLY A 39 3.35 15.21 -10.86
N SER A 40 2.09 15.45 -10.45
CA SER A 40 1.66 16.74 -9.89
C SER A 40 1.37 16.65 -8.39
N SER A 41 0.52 15.72 -7.96
CA SER A 41 0.22 15.50 -6.53
C SER A 41 1.14 14.48 -5.87
N GLY A 42 2.14 13.96 -6.61
CA GLY A 42 3.03 12.90 -6.19
C GLY A 42 3.32 11.88 -7.29
N ILE A 43 4.33 11.06 -7.06
CA ILE A 43 4.80 10.01 -8.00
C ILE A 43 4.50 8.62 -7.43
N MET A 44 4.73 8.43 -6.14
CA MET A 44 4.71 7.11 -5.51
C MET A 44 3.30 6.59 -5.21
N THR A 45 3.11 5.30 -5.43
CA THR A 45 2.00 4.51 -4.88
C THR A 45 2.49 3.78 -3.64
N PHE A 46 1.68 3.76 -2.60
CA PHE A 46 1.97 3.10 -1.33
C PHE A 46 0.98 1.98 -1.04
N ILE A 47 1.45 0.88 -0.45
CA ILE A 47 0.60 -0.16 0.12
C ILE A 47 1.01 -0.47 1.55
N VAL A 48 0.03 -0.83 2.39
CA VAL A 48 0.22 -1.21 3.79
C VAL A 48 -0.88 -2.18 4.22
N ASN A 49 -0.57 -3.06 5.16
CA ASN A 49 -1.52 -3.96 5.82
C ASN A 49 -1.51 -3.76 7.35
N GLN A 50 -2.18 -4.63 8.10
CA GLN A 50 -2.26 -4.59 9.56
C GLN A 50 -0.91 -4.67 10.29
N GLU A 51 0.17 -5.09 9.64
CA GLU A 51 1.52 -5.14 10.25
C GLU A 51 2.20 -3.76 10.25
N GLY A 52 1.61 -2.76 9.61
CA GLY A 52 2.13 -1.39 9.58
C GLY A 52 3.36 -1.20 8.69
N VAL A 53 3.80 -2.23 7.96
CA VAL A 53 4.92 -2.11 7.02
C VAL A 53 4.43 -1.46 5.74
N VAL A 54 5.01 -0.28 5.43
CA VAL A 54 4.68 0.45 4.21
C VAL A 54 5.64 0.05 3.09
N PHE A 55 5.08 -0.28 1.93
CA PHE A 55 5.82 -0.46 0.69
C PHE A 55 5.44 0.62 -0.30
N GLN A 56 6.37 0.97 -1.19
CA GLN A 56 6.20 1.98 -2.22
C GLN A 56 6.66 1.49 -3.59
N LYS A 57 5.98 1.95 -4.64
CA LYS A 57 6.33 1.68 -6.04
C LYS A 57 5.85 2.82 -6.94
N ASP A 58 6.68 3.21 -7.90
CA ASP A 58 6.25 4.07 -9.00
C ASP A 58 5.55 3.20 -10.07
N LEU A 59 4.27 3.46 -10.32
CA LEU A 59 3.46 2.77 -11.32
C LEU A 59 3.31 3.60 -12.62
N GLY A 60 4.01 4.72 -12.70
CA GLY A 60 4.01 5.63 -13.83
C GLY A 60 2.69 6.37 -14.03
N LYS A 61 2.53 6.93 -15.23
CA LYS A 61 1.31 7.66 -15.65
C LYS A 61 0.02 6.82 -15.53
N GLY A 62 0.13 5.49 -15.50
CA GLY A 62 -1.00 4.57 -15.33
C GLY A 62 -1.45 4.33 -13.88
N THR A 63 -0.85 5.03 -12.91
CA THR A 63 -1.04 4.80 -11.47
C THR A 63 -2.52 4.71 -11.04
N ALA A 64 -3.37 5.67 -11.41
CA ALA A 64 -4.78 5.66 -11.00
C ALA A 64 -5.54 4.44 -11.53
N LYS A 65 -5.29 4.04 -12.78
CA LYS A 65 -5.90 2.84 -13.40
C LYS A 65 -5.38 1.56 -12.74
N ALA A 66 -4.08 1.49 -12.44
CA ALA A 66 -3.47 0.34 -11.78
C ALA A 66 -4.02 0.16 -10.36
N ALA A 67 -3.99 1.20 -9.54
CA ALA A 67 -4.51 1.19 -8.17
C ALA A 67 -6.01 0.90 -8.11
N GLY A 68 -6.81 1.45 -9.04
CA GLY A 68 -8.25 1.15 -9.15
C GLY A 68 -8.55 -0.33 -9.39
N LYS A 69 -7.67 -1.05 -10.10
CA LYS A 69 -7.79 -2.48 -10.38
C LYS A 69 -7.27 -3.39 -9.27
N MET A 70 -6.47 -2.87 -8.34
CA MET A 70 -5.94 -3.66 -7.23
C MET A 70 -7.06 -4.20 -6.35
N LYS A 71 -6.98 -5.49 -6.02
CA LYS A 71 -7.94 -6.18 -5.14
C LYS A 71 -7.27 -6.76 -3.89
N ARG A 72 -5.94 -6.94 -3.93
CA ARG A 72 -5.17 -7.63 -2.90
C ARG A 72 -3.93 -6.84 -2.51
N TYR A 73 -3.58 -6.87 -1.24
CA TYR A 73 -2.25 -6.49 -0.76
C TYR A 73 -1.25 -7.59 -1.18
N ASP A 74 -0.36 -7.28 -2.10
CA ASP A 74 0.58 -8.27 -2.66
C ASP A 74 1.92 -7.58 -2.99
N PRO A 75 2.78 -7.32 -1.97
CA PRO A 75 4.06 -6.66 -2.14
C PRO A 75 5.07 -7.62 -2.80
N ASP A 76 4.93 -7.84 -4.10
CA ASP A 76 5.89 -8.60 -4.90
C ASP A 76 7.32 -7.99 -4.82
N PRO A 77 8.38 -8.69 -5.25
CA PRO A 77 9.76 -8.22 -5.11
C PRO A 77 10.09 -6.88 -5.78
N THR A 78 9.21 -6.34 -6.62
CA THR A 78 9.39 -5.02 -7.24
C THR A 78 8.90 -3.86 -6.37
N TRP A 79 8.20 -4.15 -5.28
CA TRP A 79 7.83 -3.16 -4.26
C TRP A 79 9.01 -2.91 -3.32
N LYS A 80 9.25 -1.64 -3.01
CA LYS A 80 10.31 -1.24 -2.09
C LYS A 80 9.74 -0.96 -0.72
N LYS A 81 10.28 -1.56 0.33
CA LYS A 81 9.94 -1.18 1.70
C LYS A 81 10.33 0.29 1.93
N VAL A 82 9.43 1.07 2.53
CA VAL A 82 9.74 2.44 2.95
C VAL A 82 10.61 2.34 4.20
N GLU A 83 11.79 2.95 4.16
CA GLU A 83 12.61 3.12 5.36
C GLU A 83 11.99 4.22 6.22
N ALA A 84 11.88 3.96 7.53
CA ALA A 84 11.52 5.00 8.47
C ALA A 84 12.71 5.96 8.60
N GLY A 85 12.73 7.01 7.78
CA GLY A 85 13.50 8.20 8.10
C GLY A 85 12.91 8.89 9.34
N PRO A 86 13.69 9.71 10.07
CA PRO A 86 13.11 10.55 11.12
C PRO A 86 11.92 11.35 10.53
N PRO A 87 10.87 11.64 11.32
CA PRO A 87 9.76 12.45 10.87
C PRO A 87 10.29 13.72 10.19
N GLN A 88 9.96 13.92 8.92
CA GLN A 88 10.36 15.11 8.19
C GLN A 88 9.63 16.31 8.82
N GLY A 89 10.30 16.99 9.73
CA GLY A 89 9.73 18.02 10.59
C GLY A 89 10.13 17.94 12.07
N ALA A 90 10.79 16.86 12.51
CA ALA A 90 11.46 16.87 13.81
C ALA A 90 12.62 17.89 13.75
N PRO A 91 12.70 18.88 14.66
CA PRO A 91 13.89 19.72 14.76
C PRO A 91 15.10 18.81 14.97
N PRO A 92 16.27 19.10 14.35
CA PRO A 92 17.49 18.41 14.73
C PRO A 92 17.66 18.55 16.25
N GLY A 93 17.85 17.41 16.91
CA GLY A 93 18.08 17.36 18.36
C GLY A 93 19.20 18.34 18.71
N LYS A 94 19.00 19.09 19.80
CA LYS A 94 20.03 19.97 20.35
C LYS A 94 21.29 19.20 20.71
#